data_AF-X1L7L4-F1
#
_entry.id   AF-X1L7L4-F1
#
_cell.length_a   1.000
_cell.length_b   1.000
_cell.length_c   1.000
_cell.angle_alpha   90.00
_cell.angle_beta   90.00
_cell.angle_gamma   90.00
#
_symmetry.space_group_name_H-M   'P 1'
#
loop_
_entity.id
_entity.type
_entity.pdbx_description
1 polymer ?
#
loop_
_entity_poly.entity_id
_entity_poly.type
_entity_poly.pdbx_seq_one_letter_code
_entity_poly.pdbx_strand_id
1 'polypeptide(L)'
;MICGQKSDDSRGRQVRTSSRPTKQWFQGGNLHNATVAKWKIATNQNKLATASDWLAATNWKGHLNTPADFDRLKVKAQMLVGAIEETAKAEGSDALKVNEIGAIIMTMANDLGP
;
A
#
# COMPACT_ATOMS: atom_id res chain seq x y z
N MET A 1 12.64 -10.80 -68.98
CA MET A 1 12.17 -9.52 -68.40
C MET A 1 12.31 -9.66 -66.88
N ILE A 2 13.19 -8.85 -66.28
CA ILE A 2 13.60 -8.92 -64.87
C ILE A 2 12.68 -8.02 -64.03
N CYS A 3 12.23 -8.52 -62.88
CA CYS A 3 11.84 -7.78 -61.66
C CYS A 3 11.26 -8.82 -60.66
N GLY A 4 11.59 -8.91 -59.38
CA GLY A 4 12.45 -8.16 -58.49
C GLY A 4 12.31 -8.78 -57.09
N GLN A 5 13.42 -8.90 -56.36
CA GLN A 5 13.48 -9.37 -54.98
C GLN A 5 12.77 -8.40 -54.02
N LYS A 6 12.09 -8.91 -52.99
CA LYS A 6 12.18 -8.39 -51.61
C LYS A 6 11.96 -9.52 -50.60
N SER A 7 13.02 -9.78 -49.84
CA SER A 7 13.06 -10.58 -48.64
C SER A 7 12.40 -9.83 -47.49
N ASP A 8 11.59 -10.50 -46.68
CA ASP A 8 11.39 -10.12 -45.28
C ASP A 8 11.31 -11.37 -44.40
N ASP A 9 12.42 -11.58 -43.70
CA ASP A 9 12.68 -12.62 -42.70
C ASP A 9 11.79 -12.37 -41.47
N SER A 10 10.68 -13.10 -41.38
CA SER A 10 9.80 -13.08 -40.22
C SER A 10 10.34 -13.99 -39.10
N ARG A 11 11.48 -13.64 -38.51
CA ARG A 11 11.89 -14.18 -37.21
C ARG A 11 11.07 -13.51 -36.11
N GLY A 12 9.94 -14.13 -35.79
CA GLY A 12 9.13 -13.83 -34.62
C GLY A 12 9.94 -14.00 -33.33
N ARG A 13 10.59 -12.92 -32.88
CA ARG A 13 11.18 -12.80 -31.56
C ARG A 13 10.04 -12.84 -30.54
N GLN A 14 9.81 -13.98 -29.90
CA GLN A 14 9.02 -14.04 -28.68
C GLN A 14 9.72 -13.19 -27.62
N VAL A 15 9.30 -11.94 -27.49
CA VAL A 15 9.59 -11.11 -26.32
C VAL A 15 8.82 -11.76 -25.18
N ARG A 16 9.51 -12.60 -24.40
CA ARG A 16 9.03 -12.99 -23.07
C ARG A 16 8.96 -11.71 -22.25
N THR A 17 7.81 -11.05 -22.26
CA THR A 17 7.48 -10.03 -21.28
C THR A 17 7.45 -10.73 -19.95
N SER A 18 8.58 -10.69 -19.25
CA SER A 18 8.67 -11.05 -17.85
C SER A 18 7.87 -10.00 -17.09
N SER A 19 6.55 -10.21 -17.03
CA SER A 19 5.66 -9.43 -16.17
C SER A 19 6.14 -9.66 -14.74
N ARG A 20 6.93 -8.73 -14.22
CA ARG A 20 7.20 -8.69 -12.78
C ARG A 20 5.84 -8.62 -12.10
N PRO A 21 5.52 -9.53 -11.16
CA PRO A 21 4.25 -9.46 -10.48
C PRO A 21 4.10 -8.07 -9.85
N THR A 22 3.06 -7.34 -10.26
CA THR A 22 2.75 -6.04 -9.67
C THR A 22 2.46 -6.27 -8.21
N LYS A 23 3.30 -5.71 -7.34
CA LYS A 23 3.15 -5.82 -5.89
C LYS A 23 1.78 -5.27 -5.50
N GLN A 24 1.01 -6.05 -4.75
CA GLN A 24 -0.32 -5.63 -4.31
C GLN A 24 -0.22 -4.41 -3.39
N TRP A 25 -1.27 -3.59 -3.35
CA TRP A 25 -1.25 -2.32 -2.60
C TRP A 25 -1.11 -2.53 -1.07
N PHE A 26 -1.53 -3.68 -0.55
CA PHE A 26 -1.40 -4.09 0.85
C PHE A 26 -0.10 -4.84 1.14
N GLN A 27 0.76 -5.08 0.14
CA GLN A 27 2.01 -5.82 0.34
C GLN A 27 3.19 -4.90 0.60
N GLY A 28 4.04 -5.29 1.55
CA GLY A 28 5.34 -4.67 1.77
C GLY A 28 5.35 -3.51 2.75
N GLY A 29 4.41 -3.49 3.70
CA GLY A 29 4.50 -2.64 4.88
C GLY A 29 5.67 -3.09 5.77
N ASN A 30 6.48 -2.15 6.24
CA ASN A 30 7.55 -2.42 7.20
C ASN A 30 7.70 -1.32 8.27
N LEU A 31 6.70 -0.44 8.39
CA LEU A 31 6.74 0.71 9.31
C LEU A 31 6.14 0.39 10.68
N HIS A 32 5.84 -0.88 10.97
CA HIS A 32 5.15 -1.30 12.20
C HIS A 32 5.83 -0.88 13.50
N ASN A 33 7.14 -0.61 13.50
CA ASN A 33 7.90 -0.11 14.65
C ASN A 33 8.71 1.15 14.34
N ALA A 34 8.37 1.82 13.23
CA ALA A 34 9.06 3.01 12.75
C ALA A 34 8.76 4.24 13.63
N THR A 35 9.62 5.24 13.55
CA THR A 35 9.34 6.55 14.11
C THR A 35 8.54 7.39 13.11
N VAL A 36 7.91 8.46 13.58
CA VAL A 36 7.24 9.44 12.72
C VAL A 36 8.20 10.01 11.67
N ALA A 37 9.46 10.29 12.02
CA ALA A 37 10.46 10.74 11.04
C ALA A 37 10.64 9.74 9.87
N LYS A 38 10.70 8.43 10.19
CA LYS A 38 10.78 7.37 9.17
C LYS A 38 9.47 7.23 8.39
N TRP A 39 8.34 7.41 9.05
CA TRP A 39 7.04 7.43 8.39
C TRP A 39 6.95 8.54 7.34
N LYS A 40 7.34 9.78 7.69
CA LYS A 40 7.28 10.95 6.81
C LYS A 40 7.97 10.72 5.45
N ILE A 41 9.17 10.13 5.47
CA ILE A 41 9.96 9.87 4.27
C ILE A 41 9.59 8.57 3.54
N ALA A 42 8.72 7.74 4.12
CA ALA A 42 8.33 6.48 3.51
C ALA A 42 7.40 6.68 2.31
N THR A 43 7.44 5.73 1.37
CA THR A 43 6.54 5.75 0.22
C THR A 43 5.09 5.54 0.64
N ASN A 44 4.16 6.13 -0.10
CA ASN A 44 2.72 5.95 0.14
C ASN A 44 2.31 4.49 0.13
N GLN A 45 2.92 3.66 -0.73
CA GLN A 45 2.67 2.22 -0.75
C GLN A 45 3.05 1.54 0.57
N ASN A 46 4.19 1.88 1.15
CA ASN A 46 4.64 1.30 2.41
C ASN A 46 3.76 1.74 3.59
N LYS A 47 3.40 3.04 3.62
CA LYS A 47 2.45 3.60 4.60
C LYS A 47 1.10 2.88 4.53
N LEU A 48 0.55 2.76 3.32
CA LEU A 48 -0.75 2.13 3.08
C LEU A 48 -0.74 0.66 3.47
N ALA A 49 0.28 -0.10 3.06
CA ALA A 49 0.41 -1.50 3.42
C ALA A 49 0.52 -1.71 4.94
N THR A 50 1.30 -0.86 5.63
CA THR A 50 1.41 -0.91 7.09
C THR A 50 0.07 -0.59 7.77
N ALA A 51 -0.64 0.45 7.29
CA ALA A 51 -1.94 0.83 7.83
C ALA A 51 -3.01 -0.26 7.61
N SER A 52 -3.02 -0.89 6.44
CA SER A 52 -3.93 -2.02 6.17
C SER A 52 -3.64 -3.22 7.04
N ASP A 53 -2.36 -3.53 7.32
CA ASP A 53 -2.01 -4.63 8.23
C ASP A 53 -2.57 -4.40 9.63
N TRP A 54 -2.46 -3.17 10.15
CA TRP A 54 -3.02 -2.84 11.47
C TRP A 54 -4.54 -2.98 11.50
N LEU A 55 -5.25 -2.44 10.49
CA LEU A 55 -6.71 -2.56 10.42
C LEU A 55 -7.16 -4.01 10.27
N ALA A 56 -6.50 -4.80 9.42
CA ALA A 56 -6.76 -6.22 9.24
C ALA A 56 -6.55 -7.04 10.53
N ALA A 57 -5.54 -6.67 11.33
CA ALA A 57 -5.24 -7.32 12.60
C ALA A 57 -6.17 -6.89 13.75
N THR A 58 -6.89 -5.77 13.60
CA THR A 58 -7.74 -5.16 14.63
C THR A 58 -9.20 -5.15 14.20
N ASN A 59 -9.69 -4.01 13.71
CA ASN A 59 -11.11 -3.74 13.45
C ASN A 59 -11.72 -4.60 12.34
N TRP A 60 -10.90 -5.19 11.48
CA TRP A 60 -11.33 -6.01 10.34
C TRP A 60 -11.05 -7.50 10.51
N LYS A 61 -10.59 -7.93 11.69
CA LYS A 61 -10.27 -9.33 11.94
C LYS A 61 -11.52 -10.21 11.76
N GLY A 62 -11.49 -11.12 10.78
CA GLY A 62 -12.62 -12.00 10.44
C GLY A 62 -13.66 -11.39 9.48
N HIS A 63 -13.48 -10.13 9.06
CA HIS A 63 -14.41 -9.43 8.16
C HIS A 63 -13.92 -9.32 6.71
N LEU A 64 -12.71 -9.80 6.40
CA LEU A 64 -12.11 -9.76 5.06
C LEU A 64 -12.40 -11.05 4.29
N ASN A 65 -13.66 -11.23 3.84
CA ASN A 65 -14.11 -12.47 3.20
C ASN A 65 -14.32 -12.31 1.69
N THR A 66 -14.52 -11.09 1.22
CA THR A 66 -14.83 -10.78 -0.17
C THR A 66 -13.88 -9.72 -0.74
N PRO A 67 -13.76 -9.63 -2.08
CA PRO A 67 -13.02 -8.54 -2.72
C PRO A 67 -13.56 -7.15 -2.34
N ALA A 68 -14.87 -7.02 -2.14
CA ALA A 68 -15.48 -5.77 -1.71
C ALA A 68 -15.03 -5.35 -0.30
N ASP A 69 -14.79 -6.32 0.60
CA ASP A 69 -14.25 -6.03 1.93
C ASP A 69 -12.81 -5.50 1.84
N PHE A 70 -12.00 -6.05 0.91
CA PHE A 70 -10.66 -5.54 0.63
C PHE A 70 -10.67 -4.12 0.07
N ASP A 71 -11.63 -3.79 -0.80
CA ASP A 71 -11.79 -2.44 -1.33
C ASP A 71 -12.18 -1.45 -0.23
N ARG A 72 -13.08 -1.84 0.70
CA ARG A 72 -13.42 -1.02 1.86
C ARG A 72 -12.25 -0.86 2.82
N LEU A 73 -11.52 -1.94 3.11
CA LEU A 73 -10.30 -1.91 3.93
C LEU A 73 -9.28 -0.92 3.34
N LYS A 74 -9.12 -0.91 2.03
CA LYS A 74 -8.22 0.04 1.34
C LYS A 74 -8.60 1.49 1.64
N VAL A 75 -9.87 1.82 1.54
CA VAL A 75 -10.37 3.17 1.86
C VAL A 75 -10.10 3.51 3.33
N LYS A 76 -10.39 2.60 4.26
CA LYS A 76 -10.10 2.82 5.70
C LYS A 76 -8.60 2.95 5.97
N ALA A 77 -7.75 2.18 5.29
CA ALA A 77 -6.31 2.29 5.41
C ALA A 77 -5.81 3.65 4.91
N GLN A 78 -6.37 4.17 3.80
CA GLN A 78 -6.06 5.52 3.33
C GLN A 78 -6.49 6.60 4.34
N MET A 79 -7.66 6.44 4.97
CA MET A 79 -8.11 7.34 6.03
C MET A 79 -7.16 7.31 7.24
N LEU A 80 -6.72 6.13 7.67
CA LEU A 80 -5.76 5.98 8.76
C LEU A 80 -4.41 6.62 8.42
N VAL A 81 -3.89 6.42 7.21
CA VAL A 81 -2.66 7.09 6.76
C VAL A 81 -2.81 8.60 6.83
N GLY A 82 -3.93 9.16 6.35
CA GLY A 82 -4.19 10.60 6.42
C GLY A 82 -4.22 11.13 7.84
N ALA A 83 -4.88 10.43 8.77
CA ALA A 83 -4.94 10.81 10.18
C ALA A 83 -3.56 10.76 10.86
N ILE A 84 -2.74 9.75 10.56
CA ILE A 84 -1.37 9.66 11.05
C ILE A 84 -0.51 10.79 10.47
N GLU A 85 -0.64 11.09 9.18
CA GLU A 85 0.10 12.18 8.55
C GLU A 85 -0.29 13.54 9.13
N GLU A 86 -1.56 13.76 9.45
CA GLU A 86 -2.00 14.97 10.14
C GLU A 86 -1.37 15.07 11.53
N THR A 87 -1.40 13.99 12.30
CA THR A 87 -0.77 13.94 13.62
C THR A 87 0.75 14.14 13.54
N ALA A 88 1.38 13.61 12.49
CA ALA A 88 2.81 13.74 12.24
C ALA A 88 3.25 15.18 11.90
N LYS A 89 2.33 16.09 11.57
CA LYS A 89 2.66 17.51 11.37
C LYS A 89 2.92 18.24 12.69
N ALA A 90 2.48 17.69 13.83
CA ALA A 90 2.74 18.29 15.12
C ALA A 90 4.26 18.37 15.41
N GLU A 91 4.71 19.52 15.92
CA GLU A 91 6.11 19.73 16.28
C GLU A 91 6.53 18.76 17.41
N GLY A 92 7.78 18.28 17.35
CA GLY A 92 8.30 17.32 18.33
C GLY A 92 7.81 15.87 18.17
N SER A 93 6.95 15.57 17.19
CA SER A 93 6.41 14.21 16.97
C SER A 93 7.41 13.22 16.36
N ASP A 94 8.54 13.68 15.82
CA ASP A 94 9.47 12.90 14.99
C ASP A 94 10.04 11.64 15.68
N ALA A 95 10.22 11.70 17.00
CA ALA A 95 10.73 10.58 17.81
C ALA A 95 9.64 9.59 18.23
N LEU A 96 8.37 9.97 18.17
CA LEU A 96 7.24 9.12 18.54
C LEU A 96 7.15 7.91 17.62
N LYS A 97 6.63 6.80 18.14
CA LYS A 97 6.42 5.60 17.34
C LYS A 97 5.09 5.68 16.61
N VAL A 98 5.12 5.33 15.33
CA VAL A 98 3.93 5.47 14.48
C VAL A 98 2.86 4.42 14.80
N ASN A 99 3.24 3.27 15.37
CA ASN A 99 2.29 2.28 15.85
C ASN A 99 1.49 2.74 17.08
N GLU A 100 2.10 3.52 17.97
CA GLU A 100 1.40 4.13 19.11
C GLU A 100 0.34 5.12 18.63
N ILE A 101 0.72 6.02 17.72
CA ILE A 101 -0.20 6.97 17.10
C ILE A 101 -1.32 6.23 16.34
N GLY A 102 -0.96 5.24 15.52
CA GLY A 102 -1.92 4.42 14.79
C GLY A 102 -2.90 3.71 15.72
N ALA A 103 -2.42 3.08 16.79
CA ALA A 103 -3.25 2.42 17.80
C ALA A 103 -4.23 3.38 18.48
N ILE A 104 -3.78 4.57 18.85
CA ILE A 104 -4.64 5.61 19.45
C ILE A 104 -5.75 6.01 18.48
N ILE A 105 -5.40 6.33 17.22
CA ILE A 105 -6.37 6.72 16.20
C ILE A 105 -7.39 5.61 15.96
N MET A 106 -6.94 4.36 15.80
CA MET A 106 -7.83 3.21 15.58
C MET A 106 -8.76 2.93 16.76
N THR A 107 -8.32 3.20 17.99
CA THR A 107 -9.12 3.02 19.20
C THR A 107 -10.17 4.13 19.36
N MET A 108 -9.83 5.36 18.98
CA MET A 108 -10.72 6.51 19.08
C MET A 108 -11.69 6.64 17.89
N ALA A 109 -11.29 6.14 16.72
CA ALA A 109 -12.08 6.23 15.50
C ALA A 109 -13.00 5.02 15.34
N ASN A 110 -14.29 5.22 15.65
CA ASN A 110 -15.34 4.23 15.39
C ASN A 110 -15.57 3.99 13.87
N ASP A 111 -15.14 4.92 13.03
CA ASP A 111 -15.35 4.89 11.57
C ASP A 111 -14.35 4.02 10.80
N LEU A 112 -13.41 3.36 11.47
CA LEU A 112 -12.40 2.51 10.82
C LEU A 112 -12.78 1.02 10.77
N GLY A 113 -13.98 0.66 11.24
CA GLY A 113 -14.55 -0.69 11.13
C GLY A 113 -15.20 -0.99 9.76
N PRO A 114 -15.67 -2.25 9.58
CA PRO A 114 -16.38 -2.72 8.38
C PRO A 114 -17.74 -2.07 8.11
#